data_AF-A0A2T6ZBV7-F1
#
_entry.id   AF-A0A2T6ZBV7-F1
#
_cell.length_a   1.000
_cell.length_b   1.000
_cell.length_c   1.000
_cell.angle_alpha   90.00
_cell.angle_beta   90.00
_cell.angle_gamma   90.00
#
_symmetry.space_group_name_H-M   'P 1'
#
loop_
_entity.id
_entity.type
_entity.pdbx_description
1 polymer ?
#
loop_
_entity_poly.entity_id
_entity_poly.type
_entity_poly.pdbx_seq_one_letter_code
_entity_poly.pdbx_strand_id
1 'polypeptide(L)'
;MPFQKLPNGVILQVSKYQSPPDLCSLLRASRDLANLLSDALLDCALRSLPETERYAKGALYSAVNRGDELAAKRLIDGGIFKRLDEKKLLKRILLDHERRWGEKALPTLLACGCDPETRDSEGRTLLALAATHGLLEVVELLMDRDDVDINSTDNGNNTPLHMAVEVGDYEVVQLLMDDERVDVNWPNNSNRTPLHIAVMMGHDEVVRLLL
;
A
#
# COMPACT_ATOMS: atom_id res chain seq x y z
N MET A 1 -25.39 -16.94 32.55
CA MET A 1 -24.20 -17.30 33.37
C MET A 1 -24.35 -18.78 33.75
N PRO A 2 -23.30 -19.62 33.70
CA PRO A 2 -22.00 -19.32 34.30
C PRO A 2 -20.82 -19.33 33.32
N PHE A 3 -19.86 -18.47 33.66
CA PHE A 3 -18.49 -18.46 33.16
C PHE A 3 -17.67 -19.51 33.92
N GLN A 4 -16.67 -20.10 33.28
CA GLN A 4 -15.55 -20.72 33.97
C GLN A 4 -14.24 -20.19 33.39
N LYS A 5 -13.37 -19.70 34.29
CA LYS A 5 -12.07 -19.08 34.05
C LYS A 5 -10.97 -20.15 34.20
N LEU A 6 -10.01 -20.22 33.29
CA LEU A 6 -8.73 -20.94 33.44
C LEU A 6 -7.61 -20.26 32.59
N PRO A 7 -6.30 -20.46 32.89
CA PRO A 7 -5.35 -19.38 33.21
C PRO A 7 -4.77 -18.58 32.03
N ASN A 8 -5.00 -19.02 30.78
CA ASN A 8 -4.44 -18.38 29.58
C ASN A 8 -5.50 -17.76 28.67
N GLY A 9 -6.73 -17.58 29.18
CA GLY A 9 -7.50 -16.36 28.94
C GLY A 9 -8.27 -16.15 27.63
N VAL A 10 -8.11 -16.92 26.55
CA VAL A 10 -8.96 -16.75 25.35
C VAL A 10 -9.29 -18.09 24.68
N ILE A 11 -10.50 -18.61 24.93
CA ILE A 11 -11.17 -19.56 24.04
C ILE A 11 -12.46 -18.88 23.59
N LEU A 12 -12.47 -18.34 22.37
CA LEU A 12 -13.69 -17.85 21.75
C LEU A 12 -14.48 -19.06 21.23
N GLN A 13 -15.60 -19.39 21.88
CA GLN A 13 -16.61 -20.26 21.28
C GLN A 13 -17.28 -19.50 20.12
N VAL A 14 -16.68 -19.61 18.93
CA VAL A 14 -17.18 -19.00 17.68
C VAL A 14 -18.58 -19.53 17.30
N SER A 15 -18.99 -20.68 17.85
CA SER A 15 -20.26 -21.35 17.53
C SER A 15 -21.54 -20.66 18.02
N LYS A 16 -21.44 -19.54 18.74
CA LYS A 16 -22.62 -18.78 19.24
C LYS A 16 -22.87 -17.45 18.53
N TYR A 17 -22.00 -17.06 17.63
CA TYR A 17 -22.12 -15.80 16.91
C TYR A 17 -22.73 -16.06 15.53
N GLN A 18 -24.02 -15.73 15.36
CA GLN A 18 -24.68 -15.70 14.04
C GLN A 18 -24.04 -14.67 13.09
N SER A 19 -23.29 -13.72 13.65
CA SER A 19 -22.40 -12.79 12.95
C SER A 19 -21.08 -12.77 13.72
N PRO A 20 -19.92 -13.12 13.14
CA PRO A 20 -18.66 -13.22 13.87
C PRO A 20 -18.33 -11.89 14.57
N PRO A 21 -17.78 -11.91 15.80
CA PRO A 21 -17.45 -10.71 16.56
C PRO A 21 -16.56 -9.81 15.70
N ASP A 22 -16.80 -8.50 15.76
CA ASP A 22 -16.20 -7.46 14.92
C ASP A 22 -14.67 -7.69 14.82
N LEU A 23 -14.23 -8.41 13.79
CA LEU A 23 -12.85 -8.88 13.62
C LEU A 23 -11.88 -7.70 13.55
N CYS A 24 -12.37 -6.58 13.01
CA CYS A 24 -11.70 -5.28 13.03
C CYS A 24 -11.46 -4.75 14.45
N SER A 25 -12.38 -4.97 15.39
CA SER A 25 -12.19 -4.60 16.81
C SER A 25 -11.21 -5.54 17.53
N LEU A 26 -11.20 -6.83 17.18
CA LEU A 26 -10.26 -7.82 17.73
C LEU A 26 -8.82 -7.59 17.21
N LEU A 27 -8.67 -7.28 15.93
CA LEU A 27 -7.40 -6.86 15.32
C LEU A 27 -6.89 -5.54 15.89
N ARG A 28 -7.80 -4.62 16.26
CA ARG A 28 -7.45 -3.38 16.99
C ARG A 28 -7.02 -3.65 18.44
N ALA A 29 -7.39 -4.78 19.03
CA ALA A 29 -7.21 -5.06 20.45
C ALA A 29 -5.89 -5.78 20.80
N SER A 30 -5.30 -6.61 19.93
CA SER A 30 -3.95 -7.17 20.20
C SER A 30 -3.22 -7.72 18.97
N ARG A 31 -1.87 -7.65 18.99
CA ARG A 31 -0.97 -8.29 18.01
C ARG A 31 -1.04 -9.82 18.06
N ASP A 32 -1.24 -10.40 19.25
CA ASP A 32 -1.28 -11.86 19.44
C ASP A 32 -2.58 -12.49 18.90
N LEU A 33 -3.67 -11.72 18.85
CA LEU A 33 -4.96 -12.15 18.29
C LEU A 33 -4.92 -12.32 16.77
N ALA A 34 -4.03 -11.62 16.05
CA ALA A 34 -3.84 -11.83 14.62
C ALA A 34 -3.37 -13.27 14.31
N ASN A 35 -2.55 -13.85 15.19
CA ASN A 35 -2.06 -15.23 15.06
C ASN A 35 -3.16 -16.26 15.30
N LEU A 36 -4.04 -16.01 16.28
CA LEU A 36 -5.21 -16.85 16.53
C LEU A 36 -6.28 -16.69 15.45
N LEU A 37 -6.35 -15.53 14.81
CA LEU A 37 -7.29 -15.24 13.73
C LEU A 37 -6.92 -15.90 12.42
N SER A 38 -5.64 -16.08 12.08
CA SER A 38 -5.27 -16.85 10.87
C SER A 38 -5.78 -18.29 10.96
N ASP A 39 -5.64 -18.91 12.13
CA ASP A 39 -6.05 -20.29 12.37
C ASP A 39 -7.58 -20.41 12.51
N ALA A 40 -8.23 -19.46 13.19
CA ALA A 40 -9.69 -19.42 13.31
C ALA A 40 -10.41 -19.06 11.99
N LEU A 41 -9.82 -18.21 11.14
CA LEU A 41 -10.32 -17.91 9.79
C LEU A 41 -10.19 -19.13 8.88
N LEU A 42 -9.16 -19.96 9.05
CA LEU A 42 -9.01 -21.23 8.34
C LEU A 42 -10.18 -22.19 8.67
N ASP A 43 -10.60 -22.23 9.94
CA ASP A 43 -11.69 -23.09 10.42
C ASP A 43 -13.08 -22.55 10.04
N CYS A 44 -13.26 -21.22 10.00
CA CYS A 44 -14.47 -20.55 9.51
C CYS A 44 -14.62 -20.63 7.97
N ALA A 45 -13.51 -20.67 7.22
CA ALA A 45 -13.49 -20.77 5.75
C ALA A 45 -14.18 -22.03 5.20
N LEU A 46 -14.42 -23.04 6.06
CA LEU A 46 -15.12 -24.27 5.69
C LEU A 46 -16.64 -24.13 5.61
N ARG A 47 -17.26 -22.97 5.98
CA ARG A 47 -18.74 -22.85 6.07
C ARG A 47 -19.40 -21.73 5.25
N SER A 48 -18.69 -20.66 4.84
CA SER A 48 -19.22 -19.61 3.94
C SER A 48 -18.10 -18.79 3.28
N LEU A 49 -17.86 -19.02 1.98
CA LEU A 49 -16.79 -18.39 1.20
C LEU A 49 -16.88 -16.84 1.07
N PRO A 50 -18.05 -16.22 0.83
CA PRO A 50 -18.14 -14.78 0.55
C PRO A 50 -17.86 -13.89 1.79
N GLU A 51 -18.29 -14.35 2.96
CA GLU A 51 -18.07 -13.61 4.20
C GLU A 51 -16.61 -13.69 4.64
N THR A 52 -16.01 -14.88 4.53
CA THR A 52 -14.59 -15.12 4.81
C THR A 52 -13.70 -14.24 3.93
N GLU A 53 -14.04 -14.09 2.66
CA GLU A 53 -13.38 -13.17 1.74
C GLU A 53 -13.48 -11.71 2.21
N ARG A 54 -14.68 -11.24 2.59
CA ARG A 54 -14.88 -9.87 3.07
C ARG A 54 -14.05 -9.58 4.33
N TYR A 55 -13.98 -10.52 5.27
CA TYR A 55 -13.20 -10.36 6.50
C TYR A 55 -11.70 -10.40 6.26
N ALA A 56 -11.22 -11.33 5.42
CA ALA A 56 -9.81 -11.41 5.05
C ALA A 56 -9.34 -10.08 4.43
N LYS A 57 -10.12 -9.51 3.53
CA LYS A 57 -9.84 -8.18 2.95
C LYS A 57 -9.76 -7.09 4.00
N GLY A 58 -10.73 -7.02 4.92
CA GLY A 58 -10.73 -6.03 6.00
C GLY A 58 -9.53 -6.19 6.95
N ALA A 59 -9.10 -7.43 7.22
CA ALA A 59 -7.93 -7.71 8.03
C ALA A 59 -6.64 -7.25 7.36
N LEU A 60 -6.46 -7.57 6.06
CA LEU A 60 -5.28 -7.15 5.30
C LEU A 60 -5.24 -5.62 5.18
N TYR A 61 -6.38 -5.01 4.84
CA TYR A 61 -6.54 -3.56 4.83
C TYR A 61 -6.09 -2.92 6.16
N SER A 62 -6.54 -3.48 7.29
CA SER A 62 -6.16 -2.97 8.61
C SER A 62 -4.69 -3.20 8.95
N ALA A 63 -4.06 -4.28 8.47
CA ALA A 63 -2.64 -4.55 8.67
C ALA A 63 -1.77 -3.59 7.86
N VAL A 64 -2.06 -3.43 6.56
CA VAL A 64 -1.39 -2.48 5.66
C VAL A 64 -1.51 -1.05 6.18
N ASN A 65 -2.71 -0.62 6.57
CA ASN A 65 -2.93 0.73 7.11
C ASN A 65 -2.21 0.99 8.44
N ARG A 66 -1.82 -0.06 9.18
CA ARG A 66 -1.03 0.06 10.42
C ARG A 66 0.47 0.00 10.18
N GLY A 67 0.92 -0.32 8.97
CA GLY A 67 2.33 -0.66 8.70
C GLY A 67 2.74 -1.97 9.36
N ASP A 68 1.80 -2.89 9.63
CA ASP A 68 2.11 -4.19 10.24
C ASP A 68 2.49 -5.18 9.14
N GLU A 69 3.74 -5.06 8.68
CA GLU A 69 4.32 -5.86 7.59
C GLU A 69 4.21 -7.35 7.85
N LEU A 70 4.49 -7.78 9.09
CA LEU A 70 4.46 -9.18 9.47
C LEU A 70 3.03 -9.74 9.42
N ALA A 71 2.04 -8.98 9.92
CA ALA A 71 0.65 -9.38 9.84
C ALA A 71 0.14 -9.40 8.40
N ALA A 72 0.51 -8.41 7.58
CA ALA A 72 0.12 -8.34 6.17
C ALA A 72 0.69 -9.52 5.36
N LYS A 73 1.99 -9.81 5.53
CA LYS A 73 2.67 -10.93 4.89
C LYS A 73 2.06 -12.27 5.29
N ARG A 74 1.82 -12.49 6.60
CA ARG A 74 1.15 -13.71 7.09
C ARG A 74 -0.25 -13.90 6.53
N LEU A 75 -1.00 -12.81 6.41
CA LEU A 75 -2.32 -12.84 5.80
C LEU A 75 -2.19 -13.31 4.34
N ILE A 76 -1.34 -12.66 3.54
CA ILE A 76 -1.13 -12.98 2.12
C ILE A 76 -0.61 -14.41 1.90
N ASP A 77 0.37 -14.85 2.69
CA ASP A 77 0.92 -16.20 2.65
C ASP A 77 -0.14 -17.26 3.00
N GLY A 78 -1.18 -16.85 3.74
CA GLY A 78 -2.35 -17.65 4.08
C GLY A 78 -3.19 -18.05 2.86
N GLY A 79 -3.71 -19.28 2.87
CA GLY A 79 -4.38 -19.89 1.73
C GLY A 79 -5.64 -19.16 1.21
N ILE A 80 -6.23 -18.25 1.99
CA ILE A 80 -7.42 -17.48 1.59
C ILE A 80 -7.07 -16.48 0.47
N PHE A 81 -5.93 -15.80 0.53
CA PHE A 81 -5.57 -14.78 -0.46
C PHE A 81 -5.04 -15.38 -1.76
N LYS A 82 -4.41 -16.55 -1.68
CA LYS A 82 -4.09 -17.37 -2.87
C LYS A 82 -5.33 -17.72 -3.70
N ARG A 83 -6.50 -17.89 -3.06
CA ARG A 83 -7.79 -18.12 -3.75
C ARG A 83 -8.41 -16.83 -4.32
N LEU A 84 -8.08 -15.68 -3.76
CA LEU A 84 -8.71 -14.40 -4.07
C LEU A 84 -8.02 -13.60 -5.18
N ASP A 85 -6.94 -14.13 -5.73
CA ASP A 85 -6.03 -13.43 -6.64
C ASP A 85 -5.41 -12.24 -5.92
N GLU A 86 -4.27 -12.50 -5.27
CA GLU A 86 -3.48 -11.54 -4.50
C GLU A 86 -3.27 -10.22 -5.28
N LYS A 87 -2.96 -10.32 -6.59
CA LYS A 87 -2.78 -9.17 -7.47
C LYS A 87 -4.05 -8.30 -7.54
N LYS A 88 -5.21 -8.91 -7.70
CA LYS A 88 -6.49 -8.18 -7.73
C LYS A 88 -6.82 -7.54 -6.39
N LEU A 89 -6.44 -8.17 -5.28
CA LEU A 89 -6.70 -7.61 -3.97
C LEU A 89 -5.79 -6.42 -3.68
N LEU A 90 -4.48 -6.58 -3.91
CA LEU A 90 -3.52 -5.50 -3.75
C LEU A 90 -3.91 -4.32 -4.65
N LYS A 91 -4.25 -4.58 -5.92
CA LYS A 91 -4.82 -3.55 -6.81
C LYS A 91 -6.06 -2.87 -6.24
N ARG A 92 -6.97 -3.59 -5.60
CA ARG A 92 -8.15 -2.97 -4.98
C ARG A 92 -7.80 -2.14 -3.73
N ILE A 93 -6.85 -2.59 -2.91
CA ILE A 93 -6.32 -1.79 -1.81
C ILE A 93 -5.68 -0.51 -2.37
N LEU A 94 -5.03 -0.60 -3.53
CA LEU A 94 -4.47 0.57 -4.19
C LEU A 94 -5.58 1.52 -4.71
N LEU A 95 -6.66 0.98 -5.29
CA LEU A 95 -7.80 1.74 -5.85
C LEU A 95 -8.68 2.42 -4.78
N ASP A 96 -8.93 1.78 -3.63
CA ASP A 96 -9.94 2.22 -2.66
C ASP A 96 -9.47 3.40 -1.76
N HIS A 97 -8.25 3.91 -1.94
CA HIS A 97 -7.58 4.77 -0.96
C HIS A 97 -7.03 6.09 -1.53
N GLU A 98 -7.93 6.94 -2.02
CA GLU A 98 -7.59 8.28 -2.55
C GLU A 98 -7.13 9.32 -1.50
N ARG A 99 -7.18 9.04 -0.18
CA ARG A 99 -7.04 10.11 0.85
C ARG A 99 -6.10 9.86 2.03
N ARG A 100 -5.62 8.63 2.26
CA ARG A 100 -4.83 8.29 3.46
C ARG A 100 -3.97 7.05 3.23
N TRP A 101 -3.10 7.03 2.24
CA TRP A 101 -1.93 6.17 2.43
C TRP A 101 -1.06 6.87 3.46
N GLY A 102 -1.19 6.44 4.71
CA GLY A 102 -0.14 6.76 5.68
C GLY A 102 1.15 6.24 5.09
N GLU A 103 2.22 7.02 5.20
CA GLU A 103 3.61 6.73 4.76
C GLU A 103 4.02 5.26 4.91
N LYS A 104 3.43 4.56 5.90
CA LYS A 104 3.68 3.17 6.28
C LYS A 104 3.04 2.10 5.39
N ALA A 105 2.04 2.43 4.58
CA ALA A 105 1.31 1.47 3.76
C ALA A 105 2.13 0.99 2.55
N LEU A 106 2.86 1.91 1.91
CA LEU A 106 3.68 1.64 0.72
C LEU A 106 4.82 0.64 0.98
N PRO A 107 5.65 0.81 2.02
CA PRO A 107 6.66 -0.18 2.40
C PRO A 107 6.06 -1.57 2.65
N THR A 108 4.91 -1.60 3.33
CA THR A 108 4.21 -2.84 3.64
C THR A 108 3.72 -3.55 2.38
N LEU A 109 3.16 -2.82 1.42
CA LEU A 109 2.70 -3.37 0.14
C LEU A 109 3.85 -3.93 -0.68
N LEU A 110 5.00 -3.24 -0.70
CA LEU A 110 6.21 -3.73 -1.36
C LEU A 110 6.73 -5.02 -0.70
N ALA A 111 6.81 -5.04 0.64
CA ALA A 111 7.22 -6.22 1.41
C ALA A 111 6.28 -7.43 1.22
N CYS A 112 5.03 -7.16 0.87
CA CYS A 112 4.01 -8.15 0.57
C CYS A 112 4.10 -8.70 -0.86
N GLY A 113 5.01 -8.21 -1.71
CA GLY A 113 5.14 -8.69 -3.09
C GLY A 113 4.15 -8.04 -4.06
N CYS A 114 3.62 -6.85 -3.74
CA CYS A 114 2.83 -6.10 -4.71
C CYS A 114 3.64 -5.86 -5.97
N ASP A 115 3.01 -6.12 -7.12
CA ASP A 115 3.53 -5.78 -8.43
C ASP A 115 3.70 -4.25 -8.50
N PRO A 116 4.94 -3.74 -8.63
CA PRO A 116 5.21 -2.30 -8.52
C PRO A 116 4.60 -1.48 -9.66
N GLU A 117 4.32 -2.13 -10.80
CA GLU A 117 3.64 -1.55 -11.96
C GLU A 117 2.12 -1.53 -11.81
N THR A 118 1.59 -1.94 -10.65
CA THR A 118 0.16 -1.84 -10.39
C THR A 118 -0.25 -0.38 -10.28
N ARG A 119 -1.32 -0.02 -10.99
CA ARG A 119 -1.84 1.35 -11.08
C ARG A 119 -3.06 1.57 -10.20
N ASP A 120 -3.11 2.73 -9.55
CA ASP A 120 -4.28 3.22 -8.84
C ASP A 120 -5.35 3.80 -9.79
N SER A 121 -6.39 4.47 -9.25
CA SER A 121 -7.48 5.05 -10.05
C SER A 121 -7.01 6.19 -10.95
N GLU A 122 -5.97 6.90 -10.54
CA GLU A 122 -5.34 8.01 -11.28
C GLU A 122 -4.24 7.51 -12.24
N GLY A 123 -4.04 6.19 -12.33
CA GLY A 123 -3.04 5.59 -13.21
C GLY A 123 -1.63 5.62 -12.65
N ARG A 124 -1.42 6.01 -11.39
CA ARG A 124 -0.11 6.12 -10.74
C ARG A 124 0.41 4.76 -10.31
N THR A 125 1.69 4.49 -10.57
CA THR A 125 2.43 3.31 -10.10
C THR A 125 2.88 3.48 -8.64
N LEU A 126 3.44 2.43 -8.03
CA LEU A 126 3.97 2.53 -6.67
C LEU A 126 5.08 3.58 -6.57
N LEU A 127 5.92 3.71 -7.61
CA LEU A 127 7.00 4.70 -7.65
C LEU A 127 6.44 6.13 -7.69
N ALA A 128 5.47 6.38 -8.56
CA ALA A 128 4.80 7.68 -8.62
C ALA A 128 4.16 8.05 -7.27
N LEU A 129 3.54 7.06 -6.60
CA LEU A 129 2.91 7.26 -5.30
C LEU A 129 3.94 7.51 -4.18
N ALA A 130 5.06 6.79 -4.19
CA ALA A 130 6.16 7.04 -3.26
C ALA A 130 6.74 8.45 -3.44
N ALA A 131 6.90 8.88 -4.69
CA ALA A 131 7.35 10.22 -5.04
C ALA A 131 6.37 11.32 -4.58
N THR A 132 5.05 11.13 -4.75
CA THR A 132 4.04 12.07 -4.26
C THR A 132 4.05 12.22 -2.73
N HIS A 133 4.50 11.21 -1.98
CA HIS A 133 4.47 11.21 -0.53
C HIS A 133 5.86 11.45 0.11
N GLY A 134 6.89 11.75 -0.69
CA GLY A 134 8.24 12.01 -0.17
C GLY A 134 8.91 10.79 0.48
N LEU A 135 8.53 9.57 0.09
CA LEU A 135 9.03 8.35 0.72
C LEU A 135 10.39 7.94 0.12
N LEU A 136 11.44 8.69 0.44
CA LEU A 136 12.79 8.52 -0.11
C LEU A 136 13.26 7.06 -0.14
N GLU A 137 13.20 6.36 1.00
CA GLU A 137 13.62 4.95 1.11
C GLU A 137 12.82 4.02 0.17
N VAL A 138 11.53 4.29 -0.04
CA VAL A 138 10.68 3.49 -0.93
C VAL A 138 10.99 3.81 -2.38
N VAL A 139 11.29 5.07 -2.70
CA VAL A 139 11.72 5.50 -4.04
C VAL A 139 13.04 4.81 -4.40
N GLU A 140 14.04 4.85 -3.52
CA GLU A 140 15.32 4.14 -3.70
C GLU A 140 15.08 2.64 -3.96
N LEU A 141 14.33 1.97 -3.07
CA LEU A 141 14.04 0.54 -3.20
C LEU A 141 13.30 0.16 -4.49
N LEU A 142 12.47 1.05 -5.05
CA LEU A 142 11.77 0.81 -6.30
C LEU A 142 12.65 1.07 -7.52
N MET A 143 13.51 2.09 -7.48
CA MET A 143 14.44 2.41 -8.57
C MET A 143 15.52 1.34 -8.75
N ASP A 144 15.90 0.66 -7.66
CA ASP A 144 16.85 -0.47 -7.68
C ASP A 144 16.29 -1.74 -8.33
N ARG A 145 15.00 -1.77 -8.68
CA ARG A 145 14.36 -2.94 -9.29
C ARG A 145 14.36 -2.86 -10.81
N ASP A 146 14.69 -3.98 -11.45
CA ASP A 146 14.66 -4.11 -12.91
C ASP A 146 13.23 -4.18 -13.50
N ASP A 147 12.23 -4.48 -12.68
CA ASP A 147 10.82 -4.64 -13.09
C ASP A 147 9.98 -3.37 -12.96
N VAL A 148 10.63 -2.22 -12.70
CA VAL A 148 9.99 -0.91 -12.51
C VAL A 148 10.29 0.03 -13.68
N ASP A 149 9.25 0.61 -14.27
CA ASP A 149 9.38 1.68 -15.25
C ASP A 149 9.43 3.04 -14.52
N ILE A 150 10.63 3.60 -14.45
CA ILE A 150 10.90 4.85 -13.71
C ILE A 150 10.22 6.06 -14.37
N ASN A 151 9.94 5.99 -15.68
CA ASN A 151 9.21 7.04 -16.40
C ASN A 151 7.73 6.74 -16.55
N SER A 152 7.20 5.75 -15.84
CA SER A 152 5.78 5.37 -15.92
C SER A 152 4.88 6.56 -15.62
N THR A 153 3.96 6.86 -16.54
CA THR A 153 3.12 8.05 -16.44
C THR A 153 1.74 7.76 -15.87
N ASP A 154 1.17 8.69 -15.10
CA ASP A 154 -0.23 8.65 -14.68
C ASP A 154 -1.22 8.97 -15.83
N ASN A 155 -2.52 9.06 -15.54
CA ASN A 155 -3.55 9.42 -16.53
C ASN A 155 -3.35 10.83 -17.13
N GLY A 156 -2.64 11.72 -16.42
CA GLY A 156 -2.26 13.07 -16.84
C GLY A 156 -0.97 13.14 -17.65
N ASN A 157 -0.35 12.00 -17.94
CA ASN A 157 0.99 11.88 -18.52
C ASN A 157 2.11 12.46 -17.63
N ASN A 158 1.89 12.55 -16.32
CA ASN A 158 2.89 12.97 -15.35
C ASN A 158 3.75 11.77 -14.93
N THR A 159 5.07 11.94 -14.96
CA THR A 159 6.05 10.96 -14.45
C THR A 159 6.21 11.06 -12.92
N PRO A 160 6.86 10.10 -12.24
CA PRO A 160 7.18 10.24 -10.81
C PRO A 160 7.96 11.52 -10.48
N LEU A 161 8.81 11.98 -11.41
CA LEU A 161 9.51 13.26 -11.26
C LEU A 161 8.56 14.46 -11.24
N HIS A 162 7.51 14.47 -12.07
CA HIS A 162 6.50 15.54 -12.00
C HIS A 162 5.84 15.58 -10.63
N MET A 163 5.54 14.42 -10.05
CA MET A 163 4.91 14.30 -8.72
C MET A 163 5.82 14.79 -7.60
N ALA A 164 7.08 14.37 -7.59
CA ALA A 164 8.08 14.83 -6.62
C ALA A 164 8.27 16.36 -6.70
N VAL A 165 8.34 16.89 -7.93
CA VAL A 165 8.49 18.32 -8.18
C VAL A 165 7.24 19.11 -7.79
N GLU A 166 6.04 18.60 -8.02
CA GLU A 166 4.79 19.26 -7.60
C GLU A 166 4.75 19.44 -6.07
N VAL A 167 5.16 18.41 -5.33
CA VAL A 167 5.25 18.43 -3.87
C VAL A 167 6.39 19.35 -3.40
N GLY A 168 7.48 19.43 -4.15
CA GLY A 168 8.67 20.21 -3.81
C GLY A 168 9.65 19.48 -2.89
N ASP A 169 9.60 18.14 -2.88
CA ASP A 169 10.52 17.31 -2.09
C ASP A 169 11.89 17.28 -2.75
N TYR A 170 12.84 18.06 -2.22
CA TYR A 170 14.15 18.26 -2.82
C TYR A 170 14.93 16.94 -2.91
N GLU A 171 14.93 16.14 -1.85
CA GLU A 171 15.67 14.90 -1.75
C GLU A 171 15.17 13.85 -2.76
N VAL A 172 13.85 13.69 -2.88
CA VAL A 172 13.27 12.76 -3.86
C VAL A 172 13.50 13.24 -5.29
N VAL A 173 13.39 14.55 -5.54
CA VAL A 173 13.70 15.10 -6.88
C VAL A 173 15.16 14.84 -7.24
N GLN A 174 16.08 15.11 -6.31
CA GLN A 174 17.51 14.88 -6.55
C GLN A 174 17.79 13.41 -6.82
N LEU A 175 17.25 12.51 -6.01
CA LEU A 175 17.41 11.07 -6.20
C LEU A 175 16.93 10.60 -7.58
N LEU A 176 15.75 11.07 -8.02
CA LEU A 176 15.23 10.73 -9.35
C LEU A 176 16.11 11.31 -10.46
N MET A 177 16.61 12.54 -10.31
CA MET A 177 17.47 13.18 -11.32
C MET A 177 18.87 12.56 -11.43
N ASP A 178 19.37 11.96 -10.34
CA ASP A 178 20.68 11.29 -10.32
C ASP A 178 20.66 9.96 -11.10
N ASP A 179 19.49 9.42 -11.46
CA ASP A 179 19.34 8.22 -12.27
C ASP A 179 19.24 8.55 -13.78
N GLU A 180 20.20 8.06 -14.57
CA GLU A 180 20.30 8.30 -16.02
C GLU A 180 19.08 7.83 -16.82
N ARG A 181 18.25 6.94 -16.25
CA ARG A 181 17.03 6.45 -16.90
C ARG A 181 15.90 7.48 -16.88
N VAL A 182 15.97 8.51 -16.03
CA VAL A 182 14.89 9.49 -15.86
C VAL A 182 14.89 10.53 -16.97
N ASP A 183 13.75 10.69 -17.64
CA ASP A 183 13.54 11.80 -18.57
C ASP A 183 13.07 13.06 -17.83
N VAL A 184 14.03 13.91 -17.50
CA VAL A 184 13.82 15.18 -16.78
C VAL A 184 13.00 16.20 -17.57
N ASN A 185 12.84 16.02 -18.88
CA ASN A 185 12.15 16.95 -19.77
C ASN A 185 10.83 16.42 -20.31
N TRP A 186 10.36 15.27 -19.81
CA TRP A 186 9.11 14.65 -20.27
C TRP A 186 7.94 15.64 -20.15
N PRO A 187 7.14 15.88 -21.20
CA PRO A 187 5.99 16.76 -21.12
C PRO A 187 4.73 15.99 -20.71
N ASN A 188 3.98 16.53 -19.74
CA ASN A 188 2.65 16.01 -19.41
C ASN A 188 1.58 16.44 -20.44
N ASN A 189 0.32 16.04 -20.26
CA ASN A 189 -0.78 16.34 -21.19
C ASN A 189 -1.08 17.85 -21.36
N SER A 190 -0.57 18.69 -20.45
CA SER A 190 -0.63 20.15 -20.55
C SER A 190 0.61 20.77 -21.19
N ASN A 191 1.47 19.96 -21.80
CA ASN A 191 2.80 20.33 -22.31
C ASN A 191 3.70 20.97 -21.24
N ARG A 192 3.52 20.62 -19.97
CA ARG A 192 4.36 21.07 -18.86
C ARG A 192 5.40 20.01 -18.57
N THR A 193 6.65 20.42 -18.52
CA THR A 193 7.76 19.60 -18.00
C THR A 193 7.87 19.77 -16.48
N PRO A 194 8.66 18.94 -15.78
CA PRO A 194 8.92 19.11 -14.35
C PRO A 194 9.38 20.54 -14.00
N LEU A 195 10.27 21.15 -14.80
CA LEU A 195 10.69 22.54 -14.60
C LEU A 195 9.53 23.54 -14.65
N HIS A 196 8.57 23.37 -15.56
CA HIS A 196 7.38 24.23 -15.61
C HIS A 196 6.54 24.11 -14.33
N ILE A 197 6.43 22.90 -13.78
CA ILE A 197 5.72 22.66 -12.51
C ILE A 197 6.47 23.31 -11.35
N ALA A 198 7.79 23.10 -11.24
CA ALA A 198 8.62 23.69 -10.18
C ALA A 198 8.45 25.21 -10.08
N VAL A 199 8.50 25.89 -11.23
CA VAL A 199 8.31 27.34 -11.32
C VAL A 199 6.88 27.76 -10.95
N MET A 200 5.87 27.01 -11.40
CA MET A 200 4.46 27.30 -11.09
C MET A 200 4.15 27.15 -9.59
N MET A 201 4.78 26.17 -8.94
CA MET A 201 4.60 25.90 -7.50
C MET A 201 5.47 26.79 -6.61
N GLY A 202 6.49 27.46 -7.17
CA GLY A 202 7.38 28.36 -6.43
C GLY A 202 8.47 27.64 -5.64
N HIS A 203 8.85 26.43 -6.05
CA HIS A 203 9.87 25.62 -5.39
C HIS A 203 11.27 26.01 -5.88
N ASP A 204 11.77 27.15 -5.42
CA ASP A 204 13.02 27.77 -5.91
C ASP A 204 14.26 26.85 -5.86
N GLU A 205 14.36 25.99 -4.83
CA GLU A 205 15.46 25.02 -4.71
C GLU A 205 15.37 23.92 -5.76
N VAL A 206 14.17 23.40 -6.00
CA VAL A 206 13.90 22.42 -7.06
C VAL A 206 14.10 23.03 -8.45
N VAL A 207 13.71 24.30 -8.65
CA VAL A 207 14.00 25.02 -9.90
C VAL A 207 15.51 25.10 -10.15
N ARG A 208 16.30 25.44 -9.13
CA ARG A 208 17.77 25.47 -9.24
C ARG A 208 18.37 24.10 -9.53
N LEU A 209 17.76 23.03 -9.02
CA LEU A 209 18.20 21.67 -9.25
C LEU A 209 17.92 21.20 -10.69
N LEU A 210 16.79 21.63 -11.27
CA LEU A 210 16.36 21.29 -12.63
C LEU A 210 17.00 22.13 -13.75
N LEU A 211 17.84 23.13 -13.42
CA LEU A 211 18.53 24.03 -14.36
C LEU A 211 20.00 23.68 -14.51
#